data_AF-A0A7J4L7N5-F1
#
_entry.id   AF-A0A7J4L7N5-F1
#
_cell.length_a   1.000
_cell.length_b   1.000
_cell.length_c   1.000
_cell.angle_alpha   90.00
_cell.angle_beta   90.00
_cell.angle_gamma   90.00
#
_symmetry.space_group_name_H-M   'P 1'
#
loop_
_entity.id
_entity.type
_entity.pdbx_description
1 polymer ?
#
loop_
_entity_poly.entity_id
_entity_poly.type
_entity_poly.pdbx_seq_one_letter_code
_entity_poly.pdbx_strand_id
1 'polypeptide(L)'
;MKADYKKLFKIFAVIIGIIAVFDLIDFFVHGLSPNYSVPDYYYKNKAIYGTLFAFVTYLFVQKKVAFTKALIVSGATSVLLQMNYLISGYPLDFVLEFLFIHFFILLPVSWLAFKYILK
;
A
#
# COMPACT_ATOMS: atom_id res chain seq x y z
N MET A 1 14.32 -1.77 -25.53
CA MET A 1 13.26 -2.69 -25.07
C MET A 1 11.94 -1.93 -25.14
N LYS A 2 10.98 -2.31 -25.99
CA LYS A 2 9.69 -1.59 -26.06
C LYS A 2 8.86 -1.94 -24.82
N ALA A 3 8.32 -0.93 -24.13
CA ALA A 3 7.44 -1.15 -23.01
C ALA A 3 6.12 -1.80 -23.49
N ASP A 4 5.69 -2.86 -22.82
CA ASP A 4 4.35 -3.42 -23.03
C ASP A 4 3.34 -2.60 -22.21
N TYR A 5 2.78 -1.58 -22.86
CA TYR A 5 1.84 -0.67 -22.21
C TYR A 5 0.56 -1.35 -21.73
N LYS A 6 0.09 -2.43 -22.38
CA LYS A 6 -1.09 -3.17 -21.93
C LYS A 6 -0.81 -3.89 -20.62
N LYS A 7 0.37 -4.52 -20.52
CA LYS A 7 0.82 -5.17 -19.28
C LYS A 7 1.00 -4.15 -18.16
N LEU A 8 1.64 -3.01 -18.43
CA LEU A 8 1.83 -1.95 -17.44
C LEU A 8 0.50 -1.38 -16.95
N PHE A 9 -0.45 -1.14 -17.85
CA PHE A 9 -1.79 -0.70 -17.49
C PHE A 9 -2.52 -1.72 -16.60
N LYS A 10 -2.46 -3.01 -16.94
CA LYS A 10 -3.04 -4.07 -16.11
C LYS A 10 -2.44 -4.09 -14.70
N ILE A 11 -1.11 -3.98 -14.59
CA ILE A 11 -0.42 -3.94 -13.29
C ILE A 11 -0.89 -2.72 -12.50
N PHE A 12 -0.92 -1.54 -13.12
CA PHE A 12 -1.34 -0.31 -12.48
C PHE A 12 -2.80 -0.38 -11.99
N ALA A 13 -3.72 -0.88 -12.81
CA ALA A 13 -5.12 -1.06 -12.44
C ALA A 13 -5.30 -2.03 -11.25
N VAL A 14 -4.56 -3.14 -11.23
CA VAL A 14 -4.58 -4.07 -10.10
C VAL A 14 -4.05 -3.41 -8.82
N ILE A 15 -3.00 -2.59 -8.92
CA ILE A 15 -2.45 -1.87 -7.77
C ILE A 15 -3.42 -0.83 -7.24
N ILE A 16 -4.12 -0.09 -8.09
CA ILE A 16 -5.23 0.78 -7.67
C ILE A 16 -6.26 -0.03 -6.87
N GLY A 17 -6.64 -1.22 -7.35
CA GLY A 17 -7.56 -2.11 -6.64
C GLY A 17 -7.04 -2.54 -5.25
N ILE A 18 -5.76 -2.90 -5.15
CA ILE A 18 -5.12 -3.23 -3.87
C ILE A 18 -5.19 -2.05 -2.90
N ILE A 19 -4.79 -0.85 -3.36
CA ILE A 19 -4.76 0.35 -2.53
C ILE A 19 -6.18 0.79 -2.13
N ALA A 20 -7.18 0.65 -3.01
CA ALA A 20 -8.56 0.97 -2.67
C ALA A 20 -9.12 0.06 -1.55
N VAL A 21 -8.82 -1.25 -1.59
CA VAL A 21 -9.21 -2.18 -0.53
C VAL A 21 -8.46 -1.87 0.77
N PHE A 22 -7.16 -1.60 0.68
CA PHE A 22 -6.35 -1.18 1.82
C PHE A 22 -6.92 0.10 2.45
N ASP A 23 -7.23 1.11 1.65
CA ASP A 23 -7.78 2.38 2.11
C ASP A 23 -9.13 2.23 2.81
N LEU A 24 -9.99 1.35 2.29
CA LEU A 24 -11.28 1.05 2.90
C LEU A 24 -11.12 0.40 4.28
N ILE A 25 -10.24 -0.61 4.40
CA ILE A 25 -10.01 -1.29 5.68
C ILE A 25 -9.39 -0.32 6.68
N ASP A 26 -8.39 0.44 6.24
CA ASP A 26 -7.68 1.40 7.08
C ASP A 26 -8.59 2.56 7.55
N PHE A 27 -9.54 3.01 6.71
CA PHE A 27 -10.58 3.95 7.11
C PHE A 27 -11.37 3.44 8.32
N PHE A 28 -11.78 2.17 8.32
CA PHE A 28 -12.46 1.57 9.47
C PHE A 28 -11.56 1.47 10.69
N VAL A 29 -10.27 1.11 10.53
CA VAL A 29 -9.31 1.03 11.64
C VAL A 29 -9.15 2.37 12.33
N HIS A 30 -8.98 3.45 11.57
CA HIS A 30 -8.90 4.81 12.10
C HIS A 30 -10.21 5.28 12.77
N GLY A 31 -11.35 4.66 12.45
CA GLY A 31 -12.63 4.88 13.12
C GLY A 31 -12.81 4.13 14.44
N LEU A 32 -11.90 3.21 14.82
CA LEU A 32 -12.04 2.41 16.05
C LEU A 32 -11.69 3.17 17.33
N SER A 33 -10.89 4.24 17.25
CA SER A 33 -10.43 5.00 18.41
C SER A 33 -10.14 6.46 18.04
N PRO A 34 -10.46 7.43 18.91
CA PRO A 34 -10.07 8.83 18.70
C PRO A 34 -8.55 9.03 18.57
N ASN A 35 -7.76 8.18 19.24
CA ASN A 35 -6.28 8.22 19.16
C ASN A 35 -5.76 7.75 17.80
N TYR A 36 -6.61 7.06 17.03
CA TYR A 36 -6.34 6.66 15.67
C TYR A 36 -6.90 7.66 14.66
N SER A 37 -7.40 8.83 15.06
CA SER A 37 -7.95 9.75 14.07
C SER A 37 -6.87 10.35 13.17
N VAL A 38 -7.19 10.43 11.88
CA VAL A 38 -6.41 11.13 10.87
C VAL A 38 -7.35 12.06 10.09
N PRO A 39 -6.88 13.21 9.59
CA PRO A 39 -7.72 14.14 8.85
C PRO A 39 -8.13 13.57 7.50
N ASP A 40 -9.32 13.91 6.98
CA ASP A 40 -9.87 13.31 5.76
C ASP A 40 -8.98 13.42 4.51
N TYR A 41 -8.18 14.49 4.41
CA TYR A 41 -7.25 14.66 3.29
C TYR A 41 -6.16 13.58 3.25
N TYR A 42 -5.89 12.92 4.39
CA TYR A 42 -4.96 11.80 4.52
C TYR A 42 -5.29 10.69 3.53
N TYR A 43 -6.55 10.29 3.44
CA TYR A 43 -6.98 9.18 2.56
C TYR A 43 -6.74 9.49 1.08
N LYS A 44 -6.99 10.74 0.66
CA LYS A 44 -6.71 11.15 -0.72
C LYS A 44 -5.23 11.07 -1.05
N ASN A 45 -4.39 11.57 -0.16
CA ASN A 45 -2.94 11.55 -0.35
C ASN A 45 -2.40 10.12 -0.32
N LYS A 46 -2.88 9.30 0.63
CA LYS A 46 -2.52 7.89 0.74
C LYS A 46 -2.90 7.10 -0.52
N ALA A 47 -4.10 7.29 -1.07
CA ALA A 47 -4.52 6.63 -2.29
C ALA A 47 -3.55 6.92 -3.46
N ILE A 48 -3.17 8.18 -3.63
CA ILE A 48 -2.27 8.62 -4.70
C ILE A 48 -0.85 8.10 -4.47
N TYR A 49 -0.24 8.43 -3.34
CA TYR A 49 1.15 8.07 -3.05
C TYR A 49 1.33 6.58 -2.84
N GLY A 50 0.39 5.92 -2.16
CA GLY A 50 0.37 4.47 -1.98
C GLY A 50 0.32 3.73 -3.31
N THR A 51 -0.50 4.19 -4.26
CA THR A 51 -0.56 3.63 -5.62
C THR A 51 0.76 3.81 -6.35
N LEU A 52 1.33 5.02 -6.32
CA LEU A 52 2.60 5.31 -7.00
C LEU A 52 3.75 4.48 -6.43
N PHE A 53 3.90 4.43 -5.10
CA PHE A 53 4.95 3.67 -4.44
C PHE A 53 4.79 2.16 -4.62
N ALA A 54 3.57 1.64 -4.54
CA ALA A 54 3.31 0.23 -4.80
C ALA A 54 3.64 -0.14 -6.26
N PHE A 55 3.25 0.72 -7.21
CA PHE A 55 3.52 0.50 -8.64
C PHE A 55 5.01 0.52 -8.93
N VAL A 56 5.73 1.55 -8.48
CA VAL A 56 7.18 1.65 -8.67
C VAL A 56 7.89 0.46 -8.03
N THR A 57 7.56 0.12 -6.78
CA THR A 57 8.11 -1.05 -6.08
C THR A 57 7.87 -2.35 -6.86
N TYR A 58 6.65 -2.56 -7.37
CA TYR A 58 6.29 -3.74 -8.14
C TYR A 58 7.15 -3.92 -9.39
N LEU A 59 7.49 -2.83 -10.08
CA LEU A 59 8.32 -2.89 -11.30
C LEU A 59 9.71 -3.49 -11.03
N PHE A 60 10.28 -3.27 -9.83
CA PHE A 60 11.57 -3.83 -9.41
C PHE A 60 11.47 -5.31 -9.01
N VAL A 61 10.30 -5.76 -8.54
CA VAL A 61 10.10 -7.13 -8.04
C VAL A 61 9.27 -8.02 -8.97
N GLN A 62 8.92 -7.55 -10.16
CA GLN A 62 8.03 -8.23 -11.11
C GLN A 62 8.44 -9.68 -11.47
N LYS A 63 9.73 -10.03 -11.34
CA LYS A 63 10.28 -11.36 -11.61
C LYS A 63 10.28 -12.30 -10.40
N LYS A 64 9.92 -11.83 -9.21
CA LYS A 64 9.86 -12.63 -7.99
C LYS A 64 8.55 -13.43 -7.93
N VAL A 65 8.49 -14.44 -7.06
CA VAL A 65 7.25 -15.19 -6.80
C VAL A 65 6.20 -14.29 -6.12
N ALA A 66 4.91 -14.61 -6.28
CA ALA A 66 3.79 -13.78 -5.83
C ALA A 66 3.89 -13.37 -4.35
N PHE A 67 4.29 -14.29 -3.48
CA PHE A 67 4.45 -13.99 -2.05
C PHE A 67 5.58 -13.00 -1.77
N THR A 68 6.76 -13.19 -2.39
CA THR A 68 7.88 -12.25 -2.27
C THR A 68 7.55 -10.87 -2.85
N LYS A 69 6.80 -10.81 -3.96
CA LYS A 69 6.26 -9.54 -4.49
C LYS A 69 5.40 -8.84 -3.45
N ALA A 70 4.46 -9.56 -2.84
CA ALA A 70 3.54 -9.02 -1.85
C ALA A 70 4.26 -8.54 -0.58
N LEU A 71 5.23 -9.30 -0.08
CA LEU A 71 6.06 -8.89 1.06
C LEU A 71 6.79 -7.57 0.78
N ILE A 72 7.49 -7.48 -0.36
CA ILE A 72 8.30 -6.30 -0.67
C ILE A 72 7.42 -5.09 -0.96
N VAL A 73 6.35 -5.24 -1.75
CA VAL A 73 5.42 -4.14 -2.06
C VAL A 73 4.74 -3.63 -0.79
N SER A 74 4.21 -4.53 0.05
CA SER A 74 3.53 -4.13 1.29
C SER A 74 4.49 -3.47 2.27
N GLY A 75 5.70 -4.03 2.43
CA GLY A 75 6.74 -3.46 3.29
C GLY A 75 7.17 -2.08 2.83
N ALA A 76 7.56 -1.94 1.56
CA ALA A 76 8.00 -0.66 1.01
C ALA A 76 6.89 0.41 1.07
N THR A 77 5.67 0.07 0.66
CA THR A 77 4.54 1.00 0.70
C THR A 77 4.21 1.43 2.13
N SER A 78 4.18 0.49 3.10
CA SER A 78 3.88 0.82 4.50
C SER A 78 4.96 1.73 5.11
N VAL A 79 6.24 1.44 4.85
CA VAL A 79 7.35 2.29 5.32
C VAL A 79 7.25 3.70 4.74
N LEU A 80 6.98 3.83 3.43
CA LEU A 80 6.86 5.13 2.78
C LEU A 80 5.64 5.93 3.25
N LEU A 81 4.52 5.27 3.53
CA LEU A 81 3.34 5.93 4.11
C LEU A 81 3.63 6.44 5.53
N GLN A 82 4.42 5.71 6.32
CA GLN A 82 4.77 6.13 7.68
C GLN A 82 5.65 7.37 7.71
N MET A 83 6.43 7.61 6.66
CA MET A 83 7.18 8.87 6.54
C MET A 83 6.23 10.07 6.57
N ASN A 84 5.03 9.96 5.99
CA ASN A 84 4.06 11.06 6.02
C ASN A 84 3.55 11.33 7.45
N TYR A 85 3.35 10.30 8.27
CA TYR A 85 2.98 10.47 9.68
C TYR A 85 4.10 11.12 10.48
N LEU A 86 5.35 10.69 10.30
CA LEU A 86 6.50 11.31 10.95
C LEU A 86 6.63 12.79 10.58
N ILE A 87 6.52 13.12 9.29
CA ILE A 87 6.60 14.51 8.80
C ILE A 87 5.41 15.35 9.31
N SER A 88 4.25 14.74 9.48
CA SER A 88 3.05 15.39 10.03
C SER A 88 3.06 15.54 11.56
N GLY A 89 4.12 15.08 12.24
CA GLY A 89 4.29 15.25 13.69
C GLY A 89 3.54 14.24 14.56
N TYR A 90 3.11 13.10 14.00
CA TYR A 90 2.52 12.02 14.79
C TYR A 90 3.57 11.40 15.73
N PRO A 91 3.16 10.93 16.92
CA PRO A 91 4.07 10.35 17.88
C PRO A 91 4.60 8.99 17.37
N LEU A 92 5.82 8.63 17.79
CA LEU A 92 6.55 7.50 17.20
C LEU A 92 5.86 6.14 17.45
N ASP A 93 5.21 5.98 18.60
CA ASP A 93 4.39 4.83 18.94
C ASP A 93 3.25 4.63 17.93
N PHE A 94 2.50 5.70 17.61
CA PHE A 94 1.48 5.68 16.56
C PHE A 94 2.08 5.29 15.21
N VAL A 95 3.20 5.90 14.83
CA VAL A 95 3.85 5.62 13.53
C VAL A 95 4.22 4.14 13.42
N LEU A 96 4.83 3.57 14.46
CA LEU A 96 5.25 2.18 14.51
C LEU A 96 4.07 1.22 14.55
N GLU A 97 3.04 1.52 15.34
CA GLU A 97 1.82 0.73 15.39
C GLU A 97 1.16 0.67 14.01
N PHE A 98 0.96 1.83 13.37
CA PHE A 98 0.38 1.88 12.03
C PHE A 98 1.29 1.30 10.95
N LEU A 99 2.62 1.24 11.15
CA LEU A 99 3.52 0.55 10.22
C LEU A 99 3.13 -0.92 10.11
N PHE A 100 2.92 -1.56 11.27
CA PHE A 100 2.54 -2.97 11.33
C PHE A 100 1.11 -3.17 10.85
N ILE A 101 0.17 -2.34 11.28
CA ILE A 101 -1.23 -2.42 10.82
C ILE A 101 -1.30 -2.31 9.30
N HIS A 102 -0.71 -1.27 8.70
CA HIS A 102 -0.69 -1.10 7.25
C HIS A 102 -0.06 -2.30 6.55
N PHE A 103 1.08 -2.80 7.06
CA PHE A 103 1.75 -3.96 6.49
C PHE A 103 0.86 -5.21 6.50
N PHE A 104 0.21 -5.50 7.62
CA PHE A 104 -0.64 -6.68 7.78
C PHE A 104 -1.96 -6.59 7.01
N ILE A 105 -2.46 -5.38 6.72
CA ILE A 105 -3.61 -5.20 5.82
C ILE A 105 -3.17 -5.36 4.36
N LEU A 106 -2.07 -4.71 3.95
CA LEU A 106 -1.60 -4.72 2.56
C LEU A 106 -1.12 -6.09 2.11
N LEU A 107 -0.46 -6.86 2.98
CA LEU A 107 0.13 -8.16 2.65
C LEU A 107 -0.87 -9.17 2.06
N PRO A 108 -1.99 -9.53 2.74
CA PRO A 108 -2.94 -10.49 2.20
C PRO A 108 -3.61 -9.99 0.92
N VAL A 109 -4.00 -8.71 0.86
CA VAL A 109 -4.63 -8.11 -0.33
C VAL A 109 -3.69 -8.16 -1.53
N SER A 110 -2.43 -7.76 -1.34
CA SER A 110 -1.39 -7.81 -2.37
C SER A 110 -1.09 -9.23 -2.80
N TRP A 111 -0.97 -10.17 -1.85
CA TRP A 111 -0.67 -11.56 -2.15
C TRP A 111 -1.75 -12.21 -3.00
N LEU A 112 -3.02 -12.03 -2.63
CA LEU A 112 -4.15 -12.56 -3.42
C LEU A 112 -4.16 -11.96 -4.83
N ALA A 113 -4.04 -10.64 -4.95
CA ALA A 113 -4.01 -9.97 -6.25
C ALA A 113 -2.84 -10.45 -7.14
N PHE A 114 -1.63 -10.57 -6.58
CA PHE A 114 -0.46 -11.01 -7.33
C PHE A 114 -0.51 -12.49 -7.69
N LYS A 115 -1.07 -13.34 -6.82
CA LYS A 115 -1.19 -14.78 -7.06
C LYS A 115 -2.25 -15.12 -8.10
N TYR A 116 -3.40 -14.44 -8.06
CA TYR A 116 -4.56 -14.81 -8.87
C TYR A 116 -4.76 -13.95 -10.12
N ILE A 117 -4.32 -12.68 -10.12
CA ILE A 117 -4.57 -11.72 -11.21
C ILE A 117 -3.32 -11.41 -12.04
N LEU A 118 -2.18 -11.18 -11.37
CA LEU A 118 -0.90 -10.80 -11.99
C LEU A 118 0.14 -11.94 -12.05
N LYS A 119 -0.34 -13.16 -12.34
CA LYS A 119 0.51 -14.35 -12.53
C LYS A 119 1.75 -14.04 -13.38
#